data_AF-A0A426SQT8-F1
#
_entry.id   AF-A0A426SQT8-F1
#
_cell.length_a   1.000
_cell.length_b   1.000
_cell.length_c   1.000
_cell.angle_alpha   90.00
_cell.angle_beta   90.00
_cell.angle_gamma   90.00
#
_symmetry.space_group_name_H-M   'P 1'
#
loop_
_entity.id
_entity.type
_entity.pdbx_description
1 polymer ?
#
loop_
_entity_poly.entity_id
_entity_poly.type
_entity_poly.pdbx_seq_one_letter_code
_entity_poly.pdbx_strand_id
1 'polypeptide(L)'
;MAAKKSAQVETKGGGLKKAISFLGMATPFVIRLVQMLRDNPEVWDYVKEQLEKLRRHDKATPEAMLATLDALREQVTLLTESADDEQEAAKAAAWSAKLDSASRAAQLLAAPGSTAKQRKTLKKQIDSLRQDIFAAYVTELGEDASAGRK
;
A
#
# COMPACT_ATOMS: atom_id res chain seq x y z
N MET A 1 -14.46 37.73 16.52
CA MET A 1 -13.98 36.88 17.63
C MET A 1 -14.24 35.44 17.26
N ALA A 2 -13.20 34.61 17.24
CA ALA A 2 -13.11 33.36 16.48
C ALA A 2 -14.03 32.23 16.99
N ALA A 3 -14.69 31.55 16.05
CA ALA A 3 -15.28 30.24 16.28
C ALA A 3 -14.15 29.21 16.43
N LYS A 4 -13.98 28.65 17.63
CA LYS A 4 -13.14 27.47 17.86
C LYS A 4 -13.79 26.28 17.15
N LYS A 5 -13.30 25.96 15.95
CA LYS A 5 -13.57 24.70 15.26
C LYS A 5 -12.83 23.61 16.02
N SER A 6 -13.56 22.87 16.84
CA SER A 6 -13.08 21.66 17.52
C SER A 6 -12.51 20.72 16.46
N ALA A 7 -11.19 20.56 16.45
CA ALA A 7 -10.55 19.50 15.70
C ALA A 7 -11.05 18.18 16.29
N GLN A 8 -12.01 17.59 15.60
CA GLN A 8 -12.48 16.24 15.88
C GLN A 8 -11.27 15.33 15.69
N VAL A 9 -10.68 14.90 16.81
CA VAL A 9 -9.68 13.84 16.86
C VAL A 9 -10.34 12.63 16.22
N GLU A 10 -10.02 12.35 14.95
CA GLU A 10 -10.36 11.08 14.34
C GLU A 10 -9.78 10.00 15.26
N THR A 11 -10.69 9.31 15.95
CA THR A 11 -10.32 8.27 16.91
C THR A 11 -9.48 7.24 16.17
N LYS A 12 -8.30 6.91 16.72
CA LYS A 12 -7.31 5.99 16.11
C LYS A 12 -7.95 4.69 15.58
N GLY A 13 -9.07 4.25 16.16
CA GLY A 13 -9.83 3.07 15.73
C GLY A 13 -10.54 3.18 14.37
N GLY A 14 -10.82 4.38 13.85
CA GLY A 14 -11.49 4.56 12.56
C GLY A 14 -10.58 4.29 11.37
N GLY A 15 -9.38 4.86 11.37
CA GLY A 15 -8.42 4.63 10.30
C GLY A 15 -7.84 3.20 10.32
N LEU A 16 -7.66 2.62 11.50
CA LEU A 16 -7.15 1.24 11.64
C LEU A 16 -8.12 0.22 11.02
N LYS A 17 -9.43 0.41 11.18
CA LYS A 17 -10.44 -0.37 10.46
C LYS A 17 -10.33 -0.23 8.94
N LYS A 18 -10.08 0.98 8.43
CA LYS A 18 -9.89 1.22 6.99
C LYS A 18 -8.65 0.49 6.44
N ALA A 19 -7.55 0.46 7.20
CA ALA A 19 -6.33 -0.27 6.83
C ALA A 19 -6.56 -1.79 6.80
N ILE A 20 -7.26 -2.34 7.80
CA ILE A 20 -7.65 -3.76 7.83
C ILE A 20 -8.52 -4.12 6.62
N SER A 21 -9.55 -3.33 6.34
CA SER A 21 -10.42 -3.58 5.18
C SER A 21 -9.68 -3.49 3.85
N PHE A 22 -8.66 -2.62 3.76
CA PHE A 22 -7.83 -2.49 2.56
C PHE A 22 -7.01 -3.75 2.26
N LEU A 23 -6.50 -4.41 3.30
CA LEU A 23 -5.76 -5.67 3.20
C LEU A 23 -6.64 -6.88 2.83
N GLY A 24 -7.96 -6.73 2.85
CA GLY A 24 -8.90 -7.67 2.22
C GLY A 24 -8.98 -9.08 2.81
N MET A 25 -8.34 -9.35 3.95
CA MET A 25 -8.31 -10.68 4.56
C MET A 25 -8.33 -10.64 6.09
N ALA A 26 -8.90 -11.68 6.70
CA ALA A 26 -8.81 -11.97 8.14
C ALA A 26 -7.77 -13.09 8.38
N THR A 27 -6.53 -12.88 7.93
CA THR A 27 -5.43 -13.82 8.22
C THR A 27 -4.76 -13.43 9.54
N PRO A 28 -4.13 -14.39 10.26
CA PRO A 28 -3.38 -14.09 11.50
C PRO A 28 -2.34 -12.97 11.33
N PHE A 29 -1.80 -12.83 10.11
CA PHE A 29 -0.87 -11.76 9.73
C PHE A 29 -1.48 -10.36 9.90
N VAL A 30 -2.74 -10.15 9.50
CA VAL A 30 -3.42 -8.85 9.64
C VAL A 30 -3.65 -8.50 11.12
N ILE A 31 -3.89 -9.49 11.98
CA ILE A 31 -4.02 -9.27 13.43
C ILE A 31 -2.69 -8.78 14.02
N ARG A 32 -1.57 -9.40 13.62
CA ARG A 32 -0.23 -8.99 14.08
C ARG A 32 0.14 -7.60 13.59
N LEU A 33 -0.18 -7.28 12.32
CA LEU A 33 0.01 -5.95 11.75
C LEU A 33 -0.77 -4.88 12.52
N VAL A 34 -2.02 -5.18 12.86
CA VAL A 34 -2.89 -4.30 13.67
C VAL A 34 -2.33 -4.07 15.06
N GLN A 35 -1.86 -5.13 15.72
CA GLN A 35 -1.25 -5.03 17.05
C GLN A 35 0.00 -4.14 16.99
N MET A 36 0.90 -4.38 16.03
CA MET A 36 2.11 -3.59 15.87
C MET A 36 1.81 -2.10 15.58
N LEU A 37 0.81 -1.79 14.74
CA LEU A 37 0.38 -0.40 14.52
C LEU A 37 -0.24 0.26 15.75
N ARG A 38 -0.90 -0.53 16.62
CA ARG A 38 -1.44 -0.04 17.88
C ARG A 38 -0.31 0.29 18.86
N ASP A 39 0.72 -0.53 18.86
CA ASP A 39 1.83 -0.47 19.80
C ASP A 39 2.89 0.58 19.36
N ASN A 40 2.93 0.96 18.07
CA ASN A 40 3.81 1.99 17.50
C ASN A 40 3.00 3.15 16.87
N PRO A 41 2.44 4.07 17.68
CA PRO A 41 1.52 5.09 17.20
C PRO A 41 2.14 6.13 16.25
N GLU A 42 3.45 6.31 16.25
CA GLU A 42 4.20 7.18 15.33
C GLU A 42 4.30 6.60 13.92
N VAL A 43 4.32 5.27 13.78
CA VAL A 43 4.26 4.57 12.48
C VAL A 43 2.92 4.83 11.79
N TRP A 44 1.86 5.03 12.58
CA TRP A 44 0.51 5.16 12.09
C TRP A 44 0.30 6.35 11.14
N ASP A 45 0.97 7.47 11.37
CA ASP A 45 0.78 8.65 10.52
C ASP A 45 1.41 8.45 9.13
N TYR A 46 2.56 7.79 9.05
CA TYR A 46 3.16 7.36 7.77
C TYR A 46 2.28 6.34 7.04
N VAL A 47 1.74 5.36 7.77
CA VAL A 47 0.86 4.33 7.19
C VAL A 47 -0.43 4.94 6.65
N LYS A 48 -1.02 5.90 7.36
CA LYS A 48 -2.20 6.65 6.88
C LYS A 48 -1.91 7.41 5.60
N GLU A 49 -0.80 8.14 5.54
CA GLU A 49 -0.45 8.93 4.35
C GLU A 49 -0.31 8.04 3.12
N GLN A 50 0.39 6.91 3.27
CA GLN A 50 0.57 5.92 2.20
C GLN A 50 -0.75 5.26 1.81
N LEU A 51 -1.59 4.90 2.79
CA LEU A 51 -2.92 4.35 2.53
C LEU A 51 -3.79 5.34 1.74
N GLU A 52 -3.80 6.61 2.12
CA GLU A 52 -4.54 7.66 1.40
C GLU A 52 -3.99 7.87 -0.02
N LYS A 53 -2.66 7.87 -0.22
CA LYS A 53 -2.04 7.93 -1.55
C LYS A 53 -2.52 6.79 -2.45
N LEU A 54 -2.53 5.56 -1.93
CA LEU A 54 -3.00 4.37 -2.66
C LEU A 54 -4.51 4.39 -2.94
N ARG A 55 -5.32 4.98 -2.05
CA ARG A 55 -6.79 5.09 -2.23
C ARG A 55 -7.20 6.14 -3.25
N ARG A 56 -6.45 7.23 -3.39
CA ARG A 56 -6.76 8.31 -4.36
C ARG A 56 -6.87 7.79 -5.80
N HIS A 57 -6.17 6.71 -6.12
CA HIS A 57 -6.09 6.15 -7.46
C HIS A 57 -6.81 4.79 -7.61
N ASP A 58 -7.80 4.49 -6.77
CA ASP A 58 -8.53 3.21 -6.76
C ASP A 58 -9.57 3.06 -7.90
N LYS A 59 -9.25 3.50 -9.11
CA LYS A 59 -10.12 3.40 -10.29
C LYS A 59 -9.58 2.37 -11.28
N ALA A 60 -10.47 1.77 -12.04
CA ALA A 60 -10.11 0.85 -13.12
C ALA A 60 -9.80 1.57 -14.45
N THR A 61 -9.21 2.77 -14.38
CA THR A 61 -8.72 3.50 -15.56
C THR A 61 -7.21 3.32 -15.69
N PRO A 62 -6.65 3.31 -16.91
CA PRO A 62 -5.20 3.13 -17.11
C PRO A 62 -4.36 4.16 -16.35
N GLU A 63 -4.80 5.41 -16.30
CA GLU A 63 -4.10 6.51 -15.63
C GLU A 63 -4.06 6.30 -14.11
N ALA A 64 -5.17 5.84 -13.52
CA ALA A 64 -5.25 5.55 -12.10
C ALA A 64 -4.43 4.29 -11.73
N MET A 65 -4.40 3.29 -12.61
CA MET A 65 -3.53 2.12 -12.45
C MET A 65 -2.06 2.52 -12.46
N LEU A 66 -1.63 3.35 -13.41
CA LEU A 66 -0.25 3.83 -13.50
C LEU A 66 0.15 4.60 -12.25
N ALA A 67 -0.69 5.53 -11.79
CA ALA A 67 -0.44 6.27 -10.55
C ALA A 67 -0.35 5.35 -9.31
N THR A 68 -1.17 4.29 -9.25
CA THR A 68 -1.08 3.28 -8.19
C THR A 68 0.23 2.49 -8.27
N LEU A 69 0.65 2.09 -9.47
CA LEU A 69 1.87 1.34 -9.71
C LEU A 69 3.12 2.15 -9.34
N ASP A 70 3.14 3.45 -9.62
CA ASP A 70 4.24 4.33 -9.22
C ASP A 70 4.34 4.47 -7.71
N ALA A 71 3.21 4.63 -7.01
CA ALA A 71 3.19 4.63 -5.54
C ALA A 71 3.71 3.29 -4.95
N LEU A 72 3.40 2.16 -5.58
CA LEU A 72 3.90 0.86 -5.14
C LEU A 72 5.39 0.66 -5.43
N ARG A 73 5.95 1.26 -6.48
CA ARG A 73 7.39 1.23 -6.75
C ARG A 73 8.20 1.91 -5.66
N GLU A 74 7.72 3.04 -5.15
CA GLU A 74 8.35 3.73 -4.02
C GLU A 74 8.42 2.80 -2.80
N GLN A 75 7.32 2.10 -2.47
CA GLN A 75 7.28 1.14 -1.36
C GLN A 75 8.22 -0.05 -1.59
N VAL A 76 8.28 -0.61 -2.80
CA VAL A 76 9.20 -1.71 -3.14
C VAL A 76 10.66 -1.27 -3.10
N THR A 77 10.96 -0.01 -3.46
CA THR A 77 12.32 0.55 -3.35
C THR A 77 12.76 0.57 -1.90
N LEU A 78 11.92 1.08 -1.00
CA LEU A 78 12.20 1.08 0.44
C LEU A 78 12.40 -0.34 0.98
N LEU A 79 11.53 -1.29 0.60
CA LEU A 79 11.66 -2.70 0.99
C LEU A 79 12.92 -3.37 0.44
N THR A 80 13.44 -2.90 -0.70
CA THR A 80 14.70 -3.41 -1.27
C THR A 80 15.91 -2.83 -0.51
N GLU A 81 15.82 -1.56 -0.12
CA GLU A 81 16.87 -0.86 0.65
C GLU A 81 16.93 -1.34 2.09
N SER A 82 15.81 -1.78 2.67
CA SER A 82 15.71 -2.27 4.04
C SER A 82 15.99 -3.77 4.21
N ALA A 83 15.91 -4.55 3.12
CA ALA A 83 16.04 -6.00 3.17
C ALA A 83 17.33 -6.43 3.88
N ASP A 84 17.19 -7.20 4.96
CA ASP A 84 18.33 -7.66 5.75
C ASP A 84 18.71 -9.13 5.50
N ASP A 85 17.86 -9.86 4.75
CA ASP A 85 18.11 -11.21 4.28
C ASP A 85 17.84 -11.41 2.78
N GLU A 86 18.33 -12.54 2.25
CA GLU A 86 18.17 -12.91 0.83
C GLU A 86 16.71 -13.14 0.43
N GLN A 87 15.87 -13.57 1.37
CA GLN A 87 14.46 -13.86 1.11
C GLN A 87 13.67 -12.57 0.89
N GLU A 88 13.90 -11.56 1.71
CA GLU A 88 13.31 -10.23 1.58
C GLU A 88 13.74 -9.53 0.30
N ALA A 89 15.05 -9.56 0.01
CA ALA A 89 15.59 -9.01 -1.23
C ALA A 89 14.98 -9.69 -2.46
N ALA A 90 14.86 -11.02 -2.45
CA ALA A 90 14.25 -11.77 -3.55
C ALA A 90 12.75 -11.44 -3.70
N LYS A 91 12.03 -11.25 -2.60
CA LYS A 91 10.61 -10.87 -2.59
C LYS A 91 10.40 -9.48 -3.17
N ALA A 92 11.22 -8.51 -2.77
CA ALA A 92 11.17 -7.14 -3.29
C ALA A 92 11.49 -7.10 -4.79
N ALA A 93 12.52 -7.82 -5.24
CA ALA A 93 12.85 -7.97 -6.65
C ALA A 93 11.70 -8.60 -7.46
N ALA A 94 11.05 -9.63 -6.92
CA ALA A 94 9.90 -10.27 -7.56
C ALA A 94 8.70 -9.32 -7.69
N TRP A 95 8.44 -8.48 -6.68
CA TRP A 95 7.42 -7.44 -6.79
C TRP A 95 7.77 -6.38 -7.82
N SER A 96 9.02 -5.90 -7.86
CA SER A 96 9.48 -4.93 -8.86
C SER A 96 9.19 -5.42 -10.28
N ALA A 97 9.54 -6.68 -10.59
CA ALA A 97 9.27 -7.28 -11.89
C ALA A 97 7.76 -7.35 -12.22
N LYS A 98 6.92 -7.65 -11.23
CA LYS A 98 5.46 -7.66 -11.39
C LYS A 98 4.89 -6.26 -11.62
N LEU A 99 5.39 -5.24 -10.92
CA LEU A 99 4.98 -3.84 -11.12
C LEU A 99 5.34 -3.33 -12.52
N ASP A 100 6.51 -3.70 -13.04
CA ASP A 100 6.92 -3.34 -14.41
C ASP A 100 6.06 -4.02 -15.46
N SER A 101 5.75 -5.30 -15.26
CA SER A 101 4.82 -6.03 -16.13
C SER A 101 3.43 -5.38 -16.15
N ALA A 102 2.89 -5.06 -14.96
CA ALA A 102 1.60 -4.41 -14.82
C ALA A 102 1.59 -2.99 -15.42
N SER A 103 2.70 -2.26 -15.35
CA SER A 103 2.82 -0.92 -15.94
C SER A 103 2.78 -0.96 -17.46
N ARG A 104 3.53 -1.89 -18.07
CA ARG A 104 3.46 -2.11 -19.52
C ARG A 104 2.04 -2.49 -19.94
N ALA A 105 1.38 -3.37 -19.19
CA ALA A 105 -0.01 -3.72 -19.45
C ALA A 105 -0.96 -2.51 -19.33
N ALA A 106 -0.80 -1.66 -18.32
CA ALA A 106 -1.61 -0.46 -18.15
C ALA A 106 -1.42 0.52 -19.30
N GLN A 107 -0.18 0.72 -19.76
CA GLN A 107 0.14 1.55 -20.93
C GLN A 107 -0.54 1.02 -22.21
N LEU A 108 -0.52 -0.30 -22.43
CA LEU A 108 -1.22 -0.93 -23.56
C LEU A 108 -2.75 -0.71 -23.46
N LEU A 109 -3.31 -0.75 -22.26
CA LEU A 109 -4.74 -0.52 -22.04
C LEU A 109 -5.15 0.95 -22.10
N ALA A 110 -4.20 1.89 -22.15
CA ALA A 110 -4.47 3.30 -22.45
C ALA A 110 -4.75 3.55 -23.94
N ALA A 111 -4.35 2.63 -24.82
CA ALA A 111 -4.63 2.74 -26.25
C ALA A 111 -6.14 2.56 -26.57
N PRO A 112 -6.64 3.19 -27.65
CA PRO A 112 -7.99 2.96 -28.13
C PRO A 112 -8.28 1.47 -28.39
N GLY A 113 -9.51 1.05 -28.12
CA GLY A 113 -9.96 -0.35 -28.32
C GLY A 113 -9.80 -1.25 -27.09
N SER A 114 -9.23 -0.77 -25.98
CA SER A 114 -9.19 -1.53 -24.73
C SER A 114 -10.59 -1.69 -24.11
N THR A 115 -10.91 -2.90 -23.68
CA THR A 115 -12.21 -3.22 -23.08
C THR A 115 -12.23 -2.93 -21.59
N ALA A 116 -13.41 -2.60 -21.04
CA ALA A 116 -13.61 -2.49 -19.60
C ALA A 116 -13.26 -3.79 -18.86
N LYS A 117 -13.45 -4.96 -19.49
CA LYS A 117 -13.10 -6.27 -18.93
C LYS A 117 -11.59 -6.41 -18.74
N GLN A 118 -10.79 -6.09 -19.76
CA GLN A 118 -9.32 -6.11 -19.66
C GLN A 118 -8.82 -5.19 -18.55
N ARG A 119 -9.36 -3.96 -18.47
CA ARG A 119 -9.03 -3.01 -17.40
C ARG A 119 -9.38 -3.57 -16.01
N LYS A 120 -10.56 -4.16 -15.84
CA LYS A 120 -10.94 -4.80 -14.56
C LYS A 120 -10.02 -5.96 -14.19
N THR A 121 -9.59 -6.77 -15.15
CA THR A 121 -8.65 -7.87 -14.90
C THR A 121 -7.31 -7.33 -14.39
N LEU A 122 -6.73 -6.34 -15.08
CA LEU A 122 -5.48 -5.73 -14.64
C LEU A 122 -5.64 -5.06 -13.27
N LYS A 123 -6.76 -4.37 -13.02
CA LYS A 123 -7.04 -3.75 -11.71
C LYS A 123 -6.97 -4.77 -10.57
N LYS A 124 -7.56 -5.95 -10.75
CA LYS A 124 -7.54 -7.02 -9.73
C LYS A 124 -6.11 -7.51 -9.46
N GLN A 125 -5.27 -7.62 -10.49
CA GLN A 125 -3.87 -7.99 -10.33
C GLN A 125 -3.11 -6.92 -9.54
N ILE A 126 -3.31 -5.65 -9.88
CA ILE A 126 -2.73 -4.51 -9.16
C ILE A 126 -3.23 -4.48 -7.70
N ASP A 127 -4.50 -4.77 -7.46
CA ASP A 127 -5.06 -4.81 -6.10
C ASP A 127 -4.42 -5.88 -5.23
N SER A 128 -4.16 -7.07 -5.80
CA SER A 128 -3.42 -8.12 -5.10
C SER A 128 -1.99 -7.68 -4.78
N LEU A 129 -1.27 -7.10 -5.75
CA LEU A 129 0.08 -6.58 -5.52
C LEU A 129 0.09 -5.49 -4.44
N ARG A 130 -0.90 -4.59 -4.51
CA ARG A 130 -1.08 -3.50 -3.56
C ARG A 130 -1.28 -4.01 -2.14
N GLN A 131 -2.05 -5.08 -1.96
CA GLN A 131 -2.26 -5.69 -0.65
C GLN A 131 -0.97 -6.33 -0.12
N ASP A 132 -0.29 -7.12 -0.95
CA ASP A 132 0.93 -7.84 -0.55
C ASP A 132 2.09 -6.88 -0.22
N ILE A 133 2.32 -5.87 -1.06
CA ILE A 133 3.39 -4.88 -0.87
C ILE A 133 3.09 -4.00 0.33
N PHE A 134 1.86 -3.49 0.45
CA PHE A 134 1.50 -2.63 1.59
C PHE A 134 1.58 -3.37 2.92
N ALA A 135 1.18 -4.65 2.95
CA ALA A 135 1.34 -5.52 4.11
C ALA A 135 2.81 -5.61 4.56
N ALA A 136 3.72 -5.87 3.63
CA ALA A 136 5.15 -5.97 3.92
C ALA A 136 5.76 -4.61 4.32
N TYR A 137 5.39 -3.54 3.63
CA TYR A 137 5.82 -2.18 3.96
C TYR A 137 5.44 -1.78 5.39
N VAL A 138 4.22 -2.11 5.82
CA VAL A 138 3.80 -1.84 7.20
C VAL A 138 4.56 -2.72 8.20
N THR A 139 4.86 -3.97 7.85
CA THR A 139 5.72 -4.85 8.67
C THR A 139 7.07 -4.21 8.91
N GLU A 140 7.74 -3.79 7.84
CA GLU A 140 9.05 -3.14 7.90
C GLU A 140 9.05 -1.93 8.83
N LEU A 141 8.10 -1.00 8.64
CA LEU A 141 8.01 0.20 9.48
C LEU A 141 7.84 -0.10 10.97
N GLY A 142 7.13 -1.18 11.29
CA GLY A 142 6.96 -1.62 12.68
C GLY A 142 8.23 -2.22 13.28
N GLU A 143 9.00 -2.93 12.47
CA GLU A 143 10.27 -3.52 12.87
C GLU A 143 11.32 -2.43 13.09
N ASP A 144 11.40 -1.44 12.21
CA ASP A 144 12.25 -0.26 12.38
C ASP A 144 11.92 0.55 13.64
N ALA A 145 10.63 0.81 13.87
CA ALA A 145 10.18 1.50 15.08
C ALA A 145 10.53 0.72 16.36
N SER A 146 10.42 -0.60 16.33
CA SER A 146 10.75 -1.47 17.47
C SER A 146 12.27 -1.58 17.70
N ALA A 147 13.07 -1.49 16.62
CA ALA A 147 14.52 -1.56 16.66
C ALA A 147 15.19 -0.20 16.93
N GLY A 148 14.44 0.91 16.90
CA GLY A 148 14.97 2.26 17.05
C GLY A 148 15.80 2.74 15.85
N ARG A 149 15.69 2.07 14.70
CA ARG A 149 16.29 2.50 13.42
C ARG A 149 15.38 3.59 12.84
N LYS A 150 15.94 4.76 12.55
CA LYS A 150 15.25 5.91 11.94
C LYS A 150 16.02 6.37 10.72
#